data_AF-A0A359GVG1-F1
#
_entry.id   AF-A0A359GVG1-F1
#
_cell.length_a   1.000
_cell.length_b   1.000
_cell.length_c   1.000
_cell.angle_alpha   90.00
_cell.angle_beta   90.00
_cell.angle_gamma   90.00
#
_symmetry.space_group_name_H-M   'P 1'
#
loop_
_entity.id
_entity.type
_entity.pdbx_description
1 polymer ?
#
loop_
_entity_poly.entity_id
_entity_poly.type
_entity_poly.pdbx_seq_one_letter_code
_entity_poly.pdbx_strand_id
1 'polypeptide(L)'
;MKGRRVVVTGLGMVSPVGNDITGSWEALQNGKNGINPLTHFDVSSFSTRFGGSIKDFDCSPYLEPKEARRMDIFIQYGIAAGV
;
A
#
# COMPACT_ATOMS: atom_id res chain seq x y z
N MET A 1 18.85 -0.40 34.05
CA MET A 1 17.42 -0.04 33.89
C MET A 1 16.70 -1.20 33.22
N LYS A 2 15.64 -1.76 33.82
CA LYS A 2 14.74 -2.68 33.08
C LYS A 2 13.89 -1.82 32.14
N GLY A 3 14.00 -2.07 30.84
CA GLY A 3 13.24 -1.34 29.81
C GLY A 3 11.73 -1.51 29.98
N ARG A 4 10.95 -0.52 29.54
CA ARG A 4 9.49 -0.60 29.49
C ARG A 4 9.07 -1.66 28.46
N ARG A 5 8.03 -2.44 28.76
CA ARG A 5 7.45 -3.38 27.79
C ARG A 5 6.65 -2.59 26.75
N VAL A 6 6.90 -2.87 25.48
CA VAL A 6 6.19 -2.31 24.33
C VAL A 6 5.57 -3.48 23.58
N VAL A 7 4.31 -3.33 23.16
CA VAL A 7 3.56 -4.34 22.40
C VAL A 7 2.89 -3.67 21.20
N VAL A 8 2.56 -4.46 20.18
CA VAL A 8 1.82 -4.00 19.00
C VAL A 8 0.34 -4.15 19.27
N THR A 9 -0.42 -3.06 19.18
CA THR A 9 -1.87 -3.03 19.42
C THR A 9 -2.69 -2.75 18.17
N GLY A 10 -2.03 -2.38 17.07
CA GLY A 10 -2.66 -2.04 15.80
C GLY A 10 -1.69 -2.26 14.66
N LEU A 11 -2.24 -2.55 13.50
CA LEU A 11 -1.55 -2.70 12.23
C LEU A 11 -2.34 -1.91 11.18
N GLY A 12 -1.66 -1.54 10.10
CA GLY A 12 -2.29 -1.02 8.89
C GLY A 12 -1.38 -1.33 7.72
N MET A 13 -1.97 -1.57 6.55
CA MET A 13 -1.24 -2.10 5.41
C MET A 13 -1.88 -1.69 4.09
N VAL A 14 -1.05 -1.17 3.19
CA VAL A 14 -1.36 -0.99 1.77
C VAL A 14 -0.26 -1.71 1.00
N SER A 15 -0.64 -2.69 0.17
CA SER A 15 0.30 -3.59 -0.48
C SER A 15 -0.17 -4.01 -1.89
N PRO A 16 0.73 -4.58 -2.73
CA PRO A 16 0.35 -5.04 -4.07
C PRO A 16 -0.63 -6.23 -4.09
N VAL A 17 -0.88 -6.84 -2.93
CA VAL A 17 -1.79 -7.98 -2.76
C VAL A 17 -3.07 -7.63 -1.98
N GLY A 18 -3.18 -6.41 -1.47
CA GLY A 18 -4.36 -5.92 -0.74
C GLY A 18 -4.13 -4.52 -0.16
N ASN A 19 -5.22 -3.74 -0.03
CA ASN A 19 -5.20 -2.37 0.49
C ASN A 19 -5.64 -2.27 1.96
N ASP A 20 -5.83 -3.42 2.61
CA ASP A 20 -6.13 -3.55 4.03
C ASP A 20 -5.43 -4.78 4.62
N ILE A 21 -5.48 -4.91 5.95
CA ILE A 21 -4.80 -5.97 6.69
C ILE A 21 -5.36 -7.35 6.34
N THR A 22 -6.69 -7.49 6.34
CA THR A 22 -7.38 -8.77 6.19
C THR A 22 -7.15 -9.32 4.78
N GLY A 23 -7.38 -8.49 3.76
CA GLY A 23 -7.19 -8.84 2.37
C GLY A 23 -5.73 -9.15 2.04
N SER A 24 -4.79 -8.34 2.55
CA SER A 24 -3.36 -8.60 2.34
C SER A 24 -2.93 -9.91 3.02
N TRP A 25 -3.35 -10.16 4.26
CA TRP A 25 -3.00 -11.35 5.01
C TRP A 25 -3.59 -12.63 4.40
N GLU A 26 -4.84 -12.59 3.96
CA GLU A 26 -5.48 -13.70 3.25
C GLU A 26 -4.77 -13.98 1.91
N ALA A 27 -4.41 -12.94 1.16
CA ALA A 27 -3.69 -13.09 -0.09
C ALA A 27 -2.33 -13.77 0.10
N LEU A 28 -1.59 -13.39 1.14
CA LEU A 28 -0.31 -14.00 1.49
C LEU A 28 -0.45 -15.47 1.88
N GLN A 29 -1.43 -15.82 2.72
CA GLN A 29 -1.69 -17.21 3.12
C GLN A 29 -2.05 -18.10 1.91
N ASN A 30 -2.73 -17.53 0.91
CA ASN A 30 -3.10 -18.23 -0.31
C ASN A 30 -2.01 -18.18 -1.41
N GLY A 31 -0.83 -17.63 -1.12
CA GLY A 31 0.27 -17.55 -2.09
C GLY A 31 -0.04 -16.66 -3.30
N LYS A 32 -0.94 -15.67 -3.17
CA LYS A 32 -1.26 -14.75 -4.27
C LYS A 32 -0.05 -13.89 -4.62
N ASN A 33 0.23 -13.78 -5.92
CA ASN A 33 1.32 -12.97 -6.44
C ASN A 33 0.83 -11.53 -6.75
N GLY A 34 1.44 -10.53 -6.10
CA GLY A 34 1.17 -9.11 -6.35
C GLY A 34 1.95 -8.51 -7.52
N ILE A 35 2.93 -9.21 -8.06
CA ILE A 35 3.81 -8.71 -9.13
C ILE A 35 3.11 -8.84 -10.49
N ASN A 36 3.05 -7.72 -11.22
CA ASN A 36 2.38 -7.61 -12.51
C ASN A 36 3.12 -6.63 -13.43
N PRO A 37 2.80 -6.59 -14.74
CA PRO A 37 3.29 -5.52 -15.63
C PRO A 37 2.95 -4.14 -15.05
N LEU A 38 3.90 -3.21 -15.15
CA LEU A 38 3.69 -1.83 -14.70
C LEU A 38 2.79 -1.10 -15.68
N THR A 39 1.71 -0.49 -15.19
CA THR A 39 0.69 0.19 -16.01
C THR A 39 0.53 1.68 -15.73
N HIS A 40 1.16 2.20 -14.69
CA HIS A 40 0.99 3.60 -14.26
C HIS A 40 1.87 4.60 -15.04
N PHE A 41 2.82 4.11 -15.83
CA PHE A 41 3.63 4.89 -16.77
C PHE A 41 4.17 3.98 -17.89
N ASP A 42 4.69 4.57 -18.97
CA ASP A 42 5.32 3.81 -20.05
C ASP A 42 6.69 3.27 -19.62
N VAL A 43 6.81 1.94 -19.63
CA VAL A 43 8.03 1.21 -19.27
C VAL A 43 8.74 0.57 -20.47
N SER A 44 8.32 0.91 -21.71
CA SER A 44 8.83 0.30 -22.94
C SER A 44 10.35 0.35 -23.09
N SER A 45 10.97 1.47 -22.68
CA SER A 45 12.41 1.73 -22.75
C SER A 45 13.22 1.10 -21.60
N PHE A 46 12.57 0.51 -20.61
CA PHE A 46 13.23 -0.05 -19.42
C PHE A 46 13.51 -1.54 -19.59
N SER A 47 14.62 -2.02 -19.00
CA SER A 47 14.97 -3.45 -18.97
C SER A 47 14.00 -4.27 -18.12
N THR A 48 13.43 -3.67 -17.07
CA THR A 48 12.44 -4.27 -16.18
C THR A 48 11.09 -3.58 -16.38
N ARG A 49 10.04 -4.37 -16.59
CA ARG A 49 8.70 -3.86 -16.98
C ARG A 49 7.57 -4.34 -16.07
N PHE A 50 7.92 -4.95 -14.94
CA PHE A 50 6.98 -5.50 -13.97
C PHE A 50 7.37 -5.08 -12.56
N GLY A 51 6.40 -5.10 -11.65
CA GLY A 51 6.60 -4.73 -10.25
C GLY A 51 5.34 -4.95 -9.42
N GLY A 52 5.43 -4.66 -8.12
CA GLY A 52 4.30 -4.67 -7.21
C GLY A 52 3.66 -3.29 -7.14
N SER A 53 2.86 -2.92 -8.12
CA SER A 53 2.06 -1.68 -8.04
C SER A 53 0.86 -1.90 -7.12
N ILE A 54 0.54 -0.90 -6.30
CA ILE A 54 -0.75 -0.87 -5.57
C ILE A 54 -1.88 -0.74 -6.59
N LYS A 55 -2.90 -1.60 -6.47
CA LYS A 55 -4.05 -1.63 -7.38
C LYS A 55 -5.28 -1.09 -6.69
N ASP A 56 -6.13 -0.40 -7.44
CA ASP A 56 -7.46 0.05 -6.99
C ASP A 56 -7.43 0.78 -5.64
N PHE A 57 -6.38 1.58 -5.41
CA PHE A 57 -6.25 2.37 -4.20
C PHE A 57 -7.21 3.55 -4.24
N ASP A 58 -8.09 3.63 -3.25
CA ASP A 58 -8.97 4.77 -3.03
C ASP A 58 -8.57 5.53 -1.76
N CYS A 59 -8.18 6.79 -1.93
CA CYS A 59 -7.83 7.68 -0.82
C CYS A 59 -9.04 8.44 -0.25
N SER A 60 -10.20 8.38 -0.91
CA SER A 60 -11.40 9.14 -0.53
C SER A 60 -11.90 8.93 0.90
N PRO A 61 -11.75 7.73 1.53
CA PRO A 61 -12.16 7.54 2.92
C PRO A 61 -11.25 8.25 3.93
N TYR A 62 -10.05 8.65 3.52
CA TYR A 62 -9.00 9.14 4.41
C TYR A 62 -8.68 10.62 4.19
N LEU A 63 -8.95 11.15 2.99
CA LEU A 63 -8.52 12.47 2.57
C LEU A 63 -9.59 13.16 1.74
N GLU A 64 -9.84 14.43 2.04
CA GLU A 64 -10.63 15.29 1.17
C GLU A 64 -9.93 15.46 -0.19
N PRO A 65 -10.65 15.50 -1.32
CA PRO A 65 -10.04 15.56 -2.66
C PRO A 65 -9.09 16.74 -2.87
N LYS A 66 -9.30 17.86 -2.16
CA LYS A 66 -8.43 19.03 -2.21
C LYS A 66 -7.08 18.78 -1.54
N GLU A 67 -7.06 18.00 -0.46
CA GLU A 67 -5.85 17.66 0.28
C GLU A 67 -5.07 16.56 -0.43
N ALA A 68 -5.77 15.52 -0.90
CA ALA A 68 -5.16 14.43 -1.65
C ALA A 68 -4.34 14.93 -2.86
N ARG A 69 -4.87 15.89 -3.64
CA ARG A 69 -4.16 16.49 -4.80
C ARG A 69 -2.87 17.22 -4.45
N ARG A 70 -2.69 17.65 -3.20
CA ARG A 70 -1.48 18.35 -2.73
C ARG A 70 -0.44 17.39 -2.16
N MET A 71 -0.78 16.11 -2.02
CA MET A 71 0.07 15.08 -1.44
C MET A 71 0.58 14.15 -2.55
N ASP A 72 1.86 13.80 -2.47
CA ASP A 72 2.37 12.69 -3.28
C ASP A 72 1.69 11.38 -2.87
N ILE A 73 1.60 10.44 -3.81
CA ILE A 73 0.90 9.17 -3.61
C ILE A 73 1.50 8.35 -2.46
N PHE A 74 2.80 8.44 -2.20
CA PHE A 74 3.41 7.73 -1.07
C PHE A 74 2.90 8.24 0.29
N ILE A 75 2.59 9.53 0.39
CA ILE A 75 2.03 10.15 1.61
C ILE A 75 0.60 9.64 1.80
N GLN A 76 -0.19 9.57 0.72
CA GLN A 76 -1.55 9.06 0.78
C GLN A 76 -1.58 7.60 1.26
N TYR A 77 -0.66 6.76 0.77
CA TYR A 77 -0.50 5.38 1.27
C TYR A 77 -0.16 5.34 2.76
N GLY A 78 0.75 6.21 3.21
CA GLY A 78 1.13 6.30 4.62
C GLY A 78 -0.04 6.72 5.52
N ILE A 79 -0.88 7.64 5.06
CA ILE A 79 -2.08 8.07 5.78
C ILE A 79 -3.10 6.92 5.82
N ALA A 80 -3.41 6.30 4.69
CA ALA A 80 -4.37 5.19 4.64
C ALA A 80 -3.94 3.99 5.50
N ALA A 81 -2.64 3.70 5.59
CA ALA A 81 -2.11 2.64 6.45
C ALA A 81 -1.93 3.07 7.92
N GLY A 82 -1.93 4.37 8.21
CA GLY A 82 -1.70 4.91 9.56
C GLY A 82 -2.96 5.22 10.35
N VAL A 83 -4.12 5.24 9.69
CA VAL A 83 -5.44 5.52 10.27
C VAL A 83 -6.13 4.25 10.73
#